data_AF-A0A973XC59-F1
#
_entry.id   AF-A0A973XC59-F1
#
_cell.length_a   1.000
_cell.length_b   1.000
_cell.length_c   1.000
_cell.angle_alpha   90.00
_cell.angle_beta   90.00
_cell.angle_gamma   90.00
#
_symmetry.space_group_name_H-M   'P 1'
#
loop_
_entity.id
_entity.type
_entity.pdbx_description
1 polymer ?
#
loop_
_entity_poly.entity_id
_entity_poly.type
_entity_poly.pdbx_seq_one_letter_code
_entity_poly.pdbx_strand_id
1 'polypeptide(L)'
;MAATSVNRPNPDALLAQLREEEEAVARGKLRIYFGASAGVGKTFAMLQAAQRAKAAGLSVLVGLVETHGRRETEELLSGLQQLPLQEMP
;
A
#
# COMPACT_ATOMS: atom_id res chain seq x y z
N MET A 1 3.57 27.63 -48.36
CA MET A 1 4.38 26.80 -47.44
C MET A 1 3.43 26.23 -46.40
N ALA A 2 3.50 24.91 -46.19
CA ALA A 2 2.44 24.08 -45.62
C ALA A 2 2.03 24.47 -44.20
N ALA A 3 0.72 24.54 -43.97
CA ALA A 3 0.14 24.59 -42.64
C ALA A 3 0.54 23.30 -41.89
N THR A 4 1.30 23.45 -40.81
CA THR A 4 1.57 22.38 -39.86
C THR A 4 0.25 21.97 -39.23
N SER A 5 -0.36 20.90 -39.74
CA SER A 5 -1.51 20.26 -39.11
C SER A 5 -1.04 19.66 -37.79
N VAL A 6 -1.22 20.44 -36.71
CA VAL A 6 -1.16 19.91 -35.35
C VAL A 6 -2.21 18.81 -35.29
N ASN A 7 -1.75 17.57 -35.28
CA ASN A 7 -2.59 16.38 -35.13
C ASN A 7 -3.26 16.48 -33.76
N ARG A 8 -4.47 17.06 -33.73
CA ARG A 8 -5.24 17.23 -32.50
C ARG A 8 -5.64 15.82 -32.04
N PRO A 9 -5.21 15.38 -30.84
CA PRO A 9 -5.61 14.07 -30.34
C PRO A 9 -7.12 14.00 -30.23
N ASN A 10 -7.70 12.82 -30.48
CA ASN A 10 -9.13 12.60 -30.31
C ASN A 10 -9.51 12.92 -28.85
N PRO A 11 -10.43 13.87 -28.59
CA PRO A 11 -10.86 14.23 -27.24
C PRO A 11 -11.37 13.05 -26.42
N ASP A 12 -12.08 12.11 -27.06
CA ASP A 12 -12.63 10.94 -26.38
C ASP A 12 -11.52 9.97 -25.94
N ALA A 13 -10.46 9.84 -26.75
CA ALA A 13 -9.30 9.03 -26.41
C ALA A 13 -8.51 9.61 -25.23
N LEU A 14 -8.36 10.95 -25.18
CA LEU A 14 -7.74 11.63 -24.04
C LEU A 14 -8.56 11.47 -22.76
N LEU A 15 -9.90 11.59 -22.85
CA LEU A 15 -10.79 11.38 -21.70
C LEU A 15 -10.73 9.94 -21.19
N ALA A 16 -10.65 8.95 -22.09
CA ALA A 16 -10.49 7.56 -21.71
C ALA A 16 -9.16 7.31 -20.96
N GLN A 17 -8.05 7.88 -21.45
CA GLN A 17 -6.73 7.76 -20.80
C GLN A 17 -6.73 8.35 -19.39
N LEU A 18 -7.29 9.56 -19.21
CA LEU A 18 -7.38 10.19 -17.90
C LEU A 18 -8.21 9.34 -16.92
N ARG A 19 -9.33 8.78 -17.38
CA ARG A 19 -10.15 7.89 -16.55
C ARG A 19 -9.40 6.62 -16.15
N GLU A 20 -8.68 5.99 -17.08
CA GLU A 20 -7.87 4.81 -16.79
C GLU A 20 -6.75 5.12 -15.78
N GLU A 21 -6.11 6.28 -15.90
CA GLU A 21 -5.10 6.75 -14.94
C GLU A 21 -5.71 7.01 -13.56
N GLU A 22 -6.85 7.70 -13.50
CA GLU A 22 -7.59 7.96 -12.25
C GLU A 22 -8.00 6.64 -11.57
N GLU A 23 -8.52 5.68 -12.33
CA GLU A 23 -8.87 4.35 -11.83
C GLU A 23 -7.64 3.55 -11.37
N ALA A 24 -6.51 3.67 -12.07
CA ALA A 24 -5.26 3.04 -11.65
C ALA A 24 -4.73 3.62 -10.33
N VAL A 25 -4.87 4.94 -10.12
CA VAL A 25 -4.50 5.61 -8.87
C VAL A 25 -5.46 5.25 -7.74
N ALA A 26 -6.76 5.14 -8.02
CA ALA A 26 -7.78 4.79 -7.03
C ALA A 26 -7.64 3.34 -6.51
N ARG A 27 -7.03 2.45 -7.30
CA ARG A 27 -6.80 1.06 -6.89
C ARG A 27 -5.76 0.95 -5.78
N GLY A 28 -6.09 0.17 -4.76
CA GLY A 28 -5.16 -0.18 -3.70
C GLY A 28 -3.96 -0.96 -4.24
N LYS A 29 -2.77 -0.72 -3.67
CA LYS A 29 -1.53 -1.41 -4.03
C LYS A 29 -1.20 -2.48 -2.99
N LEU A 30 -1.01 -3.72 -3.44
CA LEU A 30 -0.54 -4.81 -2.59
C LEU A 30 0.99 -4.84 -2.57
N ARG A 31 1.59 -4.73 -1.38
CA ARG A 31 3.03 -4.90 -1.18
C ARG A 31 3.30 -6.20 -0.43
N ILE A 32 4.06 -7.10 -1.05
CA ILE A 32 4.39 -8.42 -0.49
C ILE A 32 5.84 -8.42 0.01
N TYR A 33 6.05 -8.86 1.24
CA TYR A 33 7.38 -9.04 1.82
C TYR A 33 7.77 -10.52 1.76
N PHE A 34 8.55 -10.89 0.75
CA PHE A 34 9.04 -12.25 0.58
C PHE A 34 10.21 -12.57 1.50
N GLY A 35 10.42 -13.85 1.80
CA GLY A 35 11.57 -14.29 2.61
C GLY A 35 11.75 -15.80 2.54
N ALA A 36 13.01 -16.23 2.42
CA ALA A 36 13.39 -17.61 2.11
C ALA A 36 13.14 -18.62 3.25
N SER A 37 12.97 -18.15 4.49
CA SER A 37 12.71 -19.02 5.64
C SER A 37 11.92 -18.32 6.75
N ALA A 38 11.55 -19.09 7.78
CA ALA A 38 10.97 -18.55 9.00
C ALA A 38 12.01 -17.69 9.74
N GLY A 39 11.56 -16.57 10.30
CA GLY A 39 12.41 -15.71 11.12
C GLY A 39 13.33 -14.74 10.40
N VAL A 40 13.39 -14.74 9.06
CA VAL A 40 14.16 -13.77 8.24
C VAL A 40 13.71 -12.31 8.34
N GLY A 41 12.70 -12.00 9.18
CA GLY A 41 12.28 -10.62 9.46
C GLY A 41 11.16 -10.08 8.57
N LYS A 42 10.37 -10.91 7.89
CA LYS A 42 9.25 -10.47 7.02
C LYS A 42 8.27 -9.54 7.77
N THR A 43 7.73 -10.01 8.90
CA THR A 43 6.79 -9.24 9.74
C THR A 43 7.44 -7.98 10.29
N PHE A 44 8.69 -8.06 10.71
CA PHE A 44 9.44 -6.93 11.24
C PHE A 44 9.63 -5.82 10.18
N ALA A 45 10.05 -6.18 8.97
CA ALA A 45 10.21 -5.25 7.86
C ALA A 45 8.88 -4.63 7.43
N MET A 46 7.79 -5.41 7.47
CA MET A 46 6.43 -4.93 7.22
C MET A 46 6.00 -3.88 8.25
N LEU A 47 6.15 -4.15 9.54
CA LEU A 47 5.78 -3.22 10.61
C LEU A 47 6.67 -1.97 10.64
N GLN A 48 7.96 -2.09 10.33
CA GLN A 48 8.82 -0.91 10.17
C GLN A 48 8.33 0.03 9.05
N ALA A 49 7.87 -0.52 7.93
CA ALA A 49 7.31 0.30 6.86
C ALA A 49 5.97 0.94 7.29
N ALA A 50 5.15 0.22 8.06
CA ALA A 50 3.91 0.74 8.63
C ALA A 50 4.18 1.92 9.59
N GLN A 51 5.18 1.80 10.46
CA GLN A 51 5.62 2.89 11.34
C GLN A 51 6.13 4.11 10.56
N ARG A 52 6.93 3.89 9.50
CA ARG A 52 7.35 4.97 8.59
C ARG A 52 6.17 5.64 7.90
N ALA A 53 5.19 4.87 7.43
CA ALA A 53 3.98 5.41 6.82
C ALA A 53 3.17 6.27 7.81
N LYS A 54 3.00 5.77 9.04
CA LYS A 54 2.36 6.53 10.12
C LYS A 54 3.12 7.82 10.44
N ALA A 55 4.45 7.74 10.56
CA ALA A 55 5.29 8.91 10.81
C ALA A 55 5.23 9.95 9.68
N ALA A 56 4.96 9.51 8.44
CA ALA A 56 4.69 10.38 7.30
C ALA A 56 3.25 10.93 7.28
N GLY A 57 2.45 10.70 8.31
CA GLY A 57 1.08 11.19 8.43
C GLY A 57 0.03 10.34 7.70
N LEU A 58 0.39 9.15 7.20
CA LEU A 58 -0.58 8.25 6.56
C LEU A 58 -1.42 7.53 7.61
N SER A 59 -2.70 7.34 7.32
CA SER A 59 -3.60 6.50 8.12
C SER A 59 -3.21 5.03 7.95
N VAL A 60 -2.76 4.41 9.04
CA VAL A 60 -2.33 3.01 9.07
C VAL A 60 -3.21 2.23 10.02
N LEU A 61 -3.75 1.12 9.52
CA LEU A 61 -4.61 0.20 10.25
C LEU A 61 -4.05 -1.22 10.12
N VAL A 62 -3.87 -1.89 11.25
CA VAL A 62 -3.43 -3.29 11.31
C VAL A 62 -4.67 -4.17 11.37
N GLY A 63 -4.85 -5.04 10.37
CA GLY A 63 -5.93 -6.04 10.36
C GLY A 63 -5.56 -7.29 11.14
N LEU A 64 -4.41 -7.88 10.82
CA LEU A 64 -3.87 -9.05 11.51
C LEU A 64 -2.35 -8.99 11.50
N VAL A 65 -1.74 -9.42 12.60
CA VAL A 65 -0.28 -9.53 12.73
C VAL A 65 0.06 -10.70 13.64
N GLU A 66 1.04 -11.50 13.24
CA GLU A 66 1.59 -12.56 14.07
C GLU A 66 3.04 -12.21 14.43
N THR A 67 3.28 -11.93 15.71
CA THR A 67 4.62 -11.58 16.22
C THR A 67 5.44 -12.81 16.62
N HIS A 68 4.76 -13.93 16.87
CA HIS A 68 5.34 -15.15 17.42
C HIS A 68 6.20 -14.90 18.69
N GLY A 69 5.77 -14.00 19.57
CA GLY A 69 6.45 -13.72 20.84
C GLY A 69 7.74 -12.91 20.73
N ARG A 70 8.05 -12.34 19.56
CA ARG A 70 9.27 -11.57 19.33
C ARG A 70 9.09 -10.13 19.84
N ARG A 71 9.71 -9.83 20.98
CA ARG A 71 9.59 -8.52 21.67
C ARG A 71 9.80 -7.32 20.75
N GLU A 72 10.89 -7.29 19.97
CA GLU A 72 11.18 -6.16 19.05
C GLU A 72 10.11 -5.99 17.96
N THR A 73 9.41 -7.06 17.59
CA THR A 73 8.32 -7.01 16.61
C THR A 73 7.02 -6.53 17.26
N GLU A 74 6.77 -6.90 18.51
CA GLU A 74 5.63 -6.41 19.31
C GLU A 74 5.74 -4.92 19.61
N GLU A 75 6.95 -4.44 19.91
CA GLU A 75 7.21 -3.01 20.13
C GLU A 75 6.82 -2.16 18.90
N LEU A 76 7.00 -2.68 17.68
CA LEU A 76 6.58 -2.00 16.46
C LEU A 76 5.06 -1.92 16.28
N LEU A 77 4.26 -2.65 17.04
CA LEU A 77 2.80 -2.49 17.04
C LEU A 77 2.34 -1.31 17.90
N SER A 78 3.20 -0.84 18.81
CA SER A 78 2.85 0.26 19.69
C SER A 78 2.46 1.50 18.90
N GLY A 79 1.29 2.05 19.23
CA GLY A 79 0.70 3.21 18.57
C GLY A 79 0.11 2.96 17.17
N LEU A 80 0.25 1.78 16.56
CA LEU A 80 -0.51 1.47 15.35
C LEU A 80 -1.96 1.14 15.75
N GLN A 81 -2.94 1.68 15.03
CA GLN A 81 -4.34 1.32 15.25
C GLN A 81 -4.56 -0.13 14.81
N GLN A 82 -5.22 -0.93 15.64
CA GLN A 82 -5.50 -2.34 15.36
C GLN A 82 -7.01 -2.56 15.27
N LEU A 83 -7.44 -3.32 14.26
CA LEU A 83 -8.81 -3.79 14.19
C LEU A 83 -9.02 -4.90 15.23
N PRO A 84 -10.17 -4.92 15.93
CA PRO A 84 -10.56 -6.07 16.74
C PRO A 84 -10.62 -7.34 15.89
N LEU A 85 -10.19 -8.47 16.46
CA LEU A 85 -10.34 -9.77 15.82
C LEU A 85 -11.83 -10.11 15.70
N GLN A 86 -12.21 -10.67 14.55
CA GLN A 86 -13.55 -11.19 14.36
C GLN A 86 -13.69 -12.52 15.10
N GLU A 87 -14.69 -12.62 15.97
CA GLU A 87 -15.09 -13.91 16.56
C GLU A 87 -15.73 -14.77 15.48
N MET A 88 -15.23 -15.99 15.35
CA MET A 88 -15.80 -16.99 14.45
C MET A 88 -16.69 -17.93 15.26
N PRO A 89 -17.94 -18.19 14.83
CA PRO A 89 -18.87 -19.09 15.51
C PRO A 89 -18.46 -20.56 15.43
#